data_AF-A0A1Y1Q2P5-F1
#
_entry.id   AF-A0A1Y1Q2P5-F1
#
_cell.length_a   1.000
_cell.length_b   1.000
_cell.length_c   1.000
_cell.angle_alpha   90.00
_cell.angle_beta   90.00
_cell.angle_gamma   90.00
#
_symmetry.space_group_name_H-M   'P 1'
#
loop_
_entity.id
_entity.type
_entity.pdbx_description
1 polymer ?
#
loop_
_entity_poly.entity_id
_entity_poly.type
_entity_poly.pdbx_seq_one_letter_code
_entity_poly.pdbx_strand_id
1 'polypeptide(L)'
;LTSDKMLFQQLAELGGQLVKIHLMEAEIENDCSFPIKGSNLVEKLAYKEEKVYINQTQYFDHVTPEVWEFHIGGYQVGEKWLKDRKGRVLSFEDCSRYLYILAAIEQTRELMEKIDEMIGEFPIK
;
A
#
# COMPACT_ATOMS: atom_id res chain seq x y z
N LEU A 1 -17.17 -20.53 10.57
CA LEU A 1 -17.03 -19.77 9.31
C LEU A 1 -17.96 -20.27 8.20
N THR A 2 -17.68 -21.40 7.53
CA THR A 2 -18.52 -21.86 6.39
C THR A 2 -19.93 -22.33 6.78
N SER A 3 -20.17 -22.59 8.08
CA SER A 3 -21.50 -22.90 8.62
C SER A 3 -22.37 -21.65 8.80
N ASP A 4 -21.77 -20.46 8.92
CA ASP A 4 -22.48 -19.18 8.94
C ASP A 4 -22.41 -18.57 7.54
N LYS A 5 -23.53 -18.69 6.80
CA LYS A 5 -23.60 -18.23 5.41
C LYS A 5 -23.51 -16.72 5.30
N MET A 6 -24.05 -15.98 6.27
CA MET A 6 -24.05 -14.52 6.23
C MET A 6 -22.63 -14.01 6.43
N LEU A 7 -21.96 -14.50 7.47
CA LEU A 7 -20.57 -14.17 7.74
C LEU A 7 -19.67 -14.54 6.55
N PHE A 8 -19.84 -15.73 5.97
CA PHE A 8 -19.07 -16.14 4.80
C PHE A 8 -19.26 -15.20 3.60
N GLN A 9 -20.50 -14.78 3.32
CA GLN A 9 -20.79 -13.87 2.21
C GLN A 9 -20.13 -12.50 2.40
N GLN A 10 -20.21 -11.94 3.61
CA GLN A 10 -19.61 -10.64 3.91
C GLN A 10 -18.07 -10.69 3.80
N LEU A 11 -17.44 -11.76 4.30
CA LEU A 11 -15.99 -11.95 4.15
C LEU A 11 -15.57 -12.16 2.69
N ALA A 12 -16.38 -12.88 1.91
CA ALA A 12 -16.11 -13.06 0.48
C ALA A 12 -16.18 -11.74 -0.28
N GLU A 13 -17.08 -10.84 0.10
CA GLU A 13 -17.18 -9.49 -0.46
C GLU A 13 -15.95 -8.64 -0.13
N LEU A 14 -15.54 -8.60 1.14
CA LEU A 14 -14.32 -7.88 1.57
C LEU A 14 -13.05 -8.46 0.91
N GLY A 15 -12.93 -9.78 0.84
CA GLY A 15 -11.84 -10.46 0.13
C GLY A 15 -11.83 -10.13 -1.37
N GLY A 16 -13.00 -10.01 -1.99
CA GLY A 16 -13.13 -9.57 -3.38
C GLY A 16 -12.63 -8.14 -3.60
N GLN A 17 -12.83 -7.24 -2.64
CA GLN A 17 -12.29 -5.88 -2.69
C GLN A 17 -10.76 -5.88 -2.60
N LEU A 18 -10.19 -6.64 -1.68
CA LEU A 18 -8.73 -6.82 -1.57
C LEU A 18 -8.12 -7.34 -2.87
N VAL A 19 -8.74 -8.34 -3.51
CA VAL A 19 -8.28 -8.87 -4.80
C VAL A 19 -8.24 -7.78 -5.88
N LYS A 20 -9.31 -6.99 -6.02
CA LYS A 20 -9.35 -5.91 -7.02
C LYS A 20 -8.28 -4.85 -6.77
N ILE A 21 -8.05 -4.48 -5.51
CA ILE A 21 -7.00 -3.52 -5.13
C ILE A 21 -5.62 -4.07 -5.48
N HIS A 22 -5.33 -5.33 -5.13
CA HIS A 22 -4.01 -5.93 -5.38
C HIS A 22 -3.74 -6.25 -6.85
N LEU A 23 -4.78 -6.39 -7.67
CA LEU A 23 -4.68 -6.45 -9.13
C LEU A 23 -4.60 -5.07 -9.80
N MET A 24 -4.69 -3.99 -9.03
CA MET A 24 -4.77 -2.61 -9.53
C MET A 24 -6.00 -2.33 -10.41
N GLU A 25 -7.09 -3.05 -10.19
CA GLU A 25 -8.35 -2.92 -10.93
C GLU A 25 -9.37 -2.02 -10.21
N ALA A 26 -9.08 -1.64 -8.97
CA ALA A 26 -9.91 -0.71 -8.19
C ALA A 26 -9.47 0.74 -8.42
N GLU A 27 -10.42 1.64 -8.61
CA GLU A 27 -10.17 3.08 -8.48
C GLU A 27 -10.13 3.42 -6.98
N ILE A 28 -8.99 3.92 -6.52
CA ILE A 28 -8.76 4.26 -5.11
C ILE A 28 -8.24 5.69 -5.01
N GLU A 29 -8.76 6.42 -4.02
CA GLU A 29 -8.25 7.75 -3.68
C GLU A 29 -6.85 7.64 -3.08
N ASN A 30 -6.04 8.66 -3.33
CA ASN A 30 -4.65 8.70 -2.89
C ASN A 30 -4.25 10.12 -2.50
N ASP A 31 -3.91 10.30 -1.23
CA ASP A 31 -3.40 11.57 -0.71
C ASP A 31 -1.90 11.75 -0.95
N CYS A 32 -1.18 10.68 -1.27
CA CYS A 32 0.24 10.74 -1.59
C CYS A 32 0.48 11.44 -2.93
N SER A 33 1.61 12.13 -3.04
CA SER A 33 2.00 12.79 -4.30
C SER A 33 3.50 12.67 -4.57
N PHE A 34 3.92 12.94 -5.81
CA PHE A 34 5.33 13.02 -6.19
C PHE A 34 5.64 14.38 -6.83
N PRO A 35 5.76 15.46 -6.02
CA PRO A 35 5.64 16.82 -6.52
C PRO A 35 6.93 17.39 -7.12
N ILE A 36 8.09 16.85 -6.74
CA ILE A 36 9.39 17.43 -7.10
C ILE A 36 9.91 16.84 -8.43
N LYS A 37 9.97 17.68 -9.47
CA LYS A 37 10.60 17.32 -10.75
C LYS A 37 12.12 17.17 -10.59
N GLY A 38 12.71 16.26 -11.34
CA GLY A 38 14.14 16.00 -11.30
C GLY A 38 14.55 14.81 -12.15
N SER A 39 15.62 14.13 -11.73
CA SER A 39 16.18 12.98 -12.46
C SER A 39 15.31 11.72 -12.37
N ASN A 40 14.45 11.64 -11.35
CA ASN A 40 13.69 10.46 -10.95
C ASN A 40 14.58 9.23 -10.69
N LEU A 41 15.88 9.44 -10.48
CA LEU A 41 16.82 8.36 -10.20
C LEU A 41 16.66 7.92 -8.74
N VAL A 42 16.44 6.61 -8.54
CA VAL A 42 16.42 6.02 -7.21
C VAL A 42 17.86 5.77 -6.76
N GLU A 43 18.36 6.57 -5.83
CA GLU A 43 19.76 6.52 -5.37
C GLU A 43 19.86 6.02 -3.93
N LYS A 44 19.26 6.76 -3.01
CA LYS A 44 19.30 6.48 -1.59
C LYS A 44 17.95 6.84 -0.98
N LEU A 45 17.33 5.82 -0.39
CA LEU A 45 16.07 6.00 0.31
C LEU A 45 16.31 6.68 1.65
N ALA A 46 15.41 7.59 2.03
CA ALA A 46 15.30 8.12 3.37
C ALA A 46 13.83 8.43 3.65
N TYR A 47 13.37 8.09 4.86
CA TYR A 47 12.04 8.45 5.31
C TYR A 47 12.15 9.48 6.45
N LYS A 48 11.45 10.61 6.31
CA LYS A 48 11.37 11.67 7.32
C LYS A 48 10.18 12.57 7.03
N GLU A 49 9.53 13.10 8.07
CA GLU A 49 8.43 14.07 7.92
C GLU A 49 7.36 13.60 6.91
N GLU A 50 6.95 12.32 7.00
CA GLU A 50 5.97 11.69 6.08
C GLU A 50 6.37 11.70 4.60
N LYS A 51 7.68 11.84 4.33
CA LYS A 51 8.24 11.85 2.98
C LYS A 51 9.18 10.70 2.76
N VAL A 52 8.96 9.98 1.66
CA VAL A 52 9.87 8.92 1.17
C VAL A 52 10.75 9.49 0.08
N TYR A 53 11.96 9.88 0.44
CA TYR A 53 12.97 10.36 -0.50
C TYR A 53 13.50 9.20 -1.34
N ILE A 54 13.60 9.40 -2.66
CA ILE A 54 14.28 8.47 -3.57
C ILE A 54 15.72 8.90 -3.86
N ASN A 55 16.02 10.19 -3.64
CA ASN A 55 17.34 10.80 -3.75
C ASN A 55 17.39 12.06 -2.84
N GLN A 56 18.39 12.93 -3.01
CA GLN A 56 18.58 14.08 -2.12
C GLN A 56 17.44 15.12 -2.18
N THR A 57 16.70 15.20 -3.28
CA THR A 57 15.73 16.28 -3.52
C THR A 57 14.31 15.79 -3.78
N GLN A 58 14.15 14.62 -4.37
CA GLN A 58 12.85 14.09 -4.79
C GLN A 58 12.31 13.07 -3.80
N TYR A 59 11.02 13.18 -3.53
CA TYR A 59 10.32 12.36 -2.55
C TYR A 59 8.85 12.15 -2.93
N PHE A 60 8.28 11.05 -2.45
CA PHE A 60 6.84 10.87 -2.33
C PHE A 60 6.38 11.53 -1.03
N ASP A 61 5.37 12.39 -1.11
CA ASP A 61 4.83 13.19 0.00
C ASP A 61 3.58 12.53 0.59
N HIS A 62 3.23 12.91 1.82
CA HIS A 62 2.07 12.42 2.58
C HIS A 62 2.02 10.89 2.77
N VAL A 63 3.19 10.27 2.92
CA VAL A 63 3.31 8.84 3.25
C VAL A 63 3.32 8.68 4.77
N THR A 64 2.19 8.28 5.34
CA THR A 64 2.06 8.09 6.79
C THR A 64 3.00 6.98 7.29
N PRO A 65 3.39 6.99 8.58
CA PRO A 65 4.23 5.94 9.16
C PRO A 65 3.61 4.56 9.00
N GLU A 66 2.29 4.44 9.15
CA GLU A 66 1.58 3.18 9.06
C GLU A 66 1.61 2.58 7.64
N VAL A 67 1.54 3.43 6.60
CA VAL A 67 1.73 3.00 5.20
C VAL A 67 3.19 2.62 4.96
N TRP A 68 4.13 3.45 5.43
CA TRP A 68 5.55 3.22 5.18
C TRP A 68 6.03 1.94 5.85
N GLU A 69 5.66 1.72 7.12
CA GLU A 69 6.07 0.59 7.96
C GLU A 69 5.22 -0.67 7.72
N PHE A 70 4.27 -0.65 6.78
CA PHE A 70 3.42 -1.81 6.51
C PHE A 70 4.21 -2.99 5.93
N HIS A 71 4.00 -4.17 6.51
CA HIS A 71 4.68 -5.41 6.13
C HIS A 71 3.72 -6.47 5.62
N ILE A 72 4.14 -7.18 4.58
CA ILE A 72 3.55 -8.47 4.19
C ILE A 72 4.66 -9.52 4.28
N GLY A 73 4.50 -10.46 5.21
CA GLY A 73 5.58 -11.37 5.59
C GLY A 73 6.80 -10.60 6.11
N GLY A 74 7.99 -10.94 5.64
CA GLY A 74 9.24 -10.28 6.03
C GLY A 74 9.58 -9.00 5.26
N TYR A 75 8.68 -8.48 4.42
CA TYR A 75 8.96 -7.34 3.55
C TYR A 75 8.11 -6.12 3.91
N GLN A 76 8.79 -5.00 4.16
CA GLN A 76 8.19 -3.67 4.14
C GLN A 76 7.85 -3.30 2.69
N VAL A 77 6.56 -3.26 2.35
CA VAL A 77 6.10 -3.32 0.94
C VAL A 77 6.57 -2.10 0.13
N GLY A 78 6.32 -0.89 0.65
CA GLY A 78 6.72 0.36 -0.01
C GLY A 78 8.23 0.47 -0.19
N GLU A 79 8.98 0.19 0.86
CA GLU A 79 10.45 0.25 0.83
C GLU A 79 11.04 -0.78 -0.15
N LYS A 80 10.55 -2.02 -0.12
CA LYS A 80 11.03 -3.10 -1.00
C LYS A 80 10.89 -2.72 -2.48
N TRP A 81 9.76 -2.15 -2.86
CA TRP A 81 9.47 -1.75 -4.25
C TRP A 81 10.49 -0.75 -4.79
N LEU A 82 10.88 0.23 -3.97
CA LEU A 82 11.88 1.24 -4.31
C LEU A 82 13.30 0.66 -4.27
N LYS A 83 13.62 -0.18 -3.26
CA LYS A 83 14.94 -0.85 -3.15
C LYS A 83 15.25 -1.68 -4.40
N ASP A 84 14.27 -2.40 -4.95
CA ASP A 84 14.43 -3.20 -6.16
C ASP A 84 14.67 -2.37 -7.43
N ARG A 85 14.47 -1.06 -7.36
CA ARG A 85 14.67 -0.09 -8.43
C ARG A 85 15.87 0.82 -8.18
N LYS A 86 16.70 0.56 -7.16
CA LYS A 86 17.92 1.32 -6.92
C LYS A 86 18.81 1.33 -8.18
N GLY A 87 19.28 2.52 -8.56
CA GLY A 87 20.06 2.77 -9.77
C GLY A 87 19.22 2.94 -11.05
N ARG A 88 17.88 2.92 -10.96
CA ARG A 88 16.98 3.10 -12.11
C ARG A 88 16.28 4.45 -12.05
N VAL A 89 15.98 5.00 -13.23
CA VAL A 89 15.13 6.19 -13.39
C VAL A 89 13.67 5.75 -13.42
N LEU A 90 12.84 6.30 -12.54
CA LEU A 90 11.40 6.03 -12.54
C LEU A 90 10.72 6.77 -13.69
N SER A 91 9.98 6.01 -14.50
CA SER A 91 9.07 6.57 -15.50
C SER A 91 7.86 7.23 -14.84
N PHE A 92 7.08 7.98 -15.61
CA PHE A 92 5.79 8.50 -15.13
C PHE A 92 4.88 7.35 -14.64
N GLU A 93 4.83 6.26 -15.40
CA GLU A 93 4.04 5.07 -15.06
C GLU A 93 4.54 4.41 -13.77
N ASP A 94 5.85 4.35 -13.55
CA ASP A 94 6.43 3.85 -12.30
C ASP A 94 6.01 4.72 -11.10
N CYS A 95 6.06 6.05 -11.24
CA CYS A 95 5.62 6.96 -10.18
C CYS A 95 4.13 6.80 -9.89
N SER A 96 3.27 6.77 -10.93
CA SER A 96 1.82 6.53 -10.77
C SER A 96 1.54 5.17 -10.14
N ARG A 97 2.28 4.13 -10.51
CA ARG A 97 2.15 2.79 -9.94
C ARG A 97 2.58 2.75 -8.48
N TYR A 98 3.67 3.41 -8.12
CA TYR A 98 4.10 3.47 -6.72
C TYR A 98 3.11 4.24 -5.86
N LEU A 99 2.58 5.36 -6.37
CA LEU A 99 1.49 6.09 -5.71
C LEU A 99 0.29 5.17 -5.48
N TYR A 100 -0.14 4.40 -6.48
CA TYR A 100 -1.21 3.42 -6.31
C TYR A 100 -0.88 2.39 -5.22
N ILE A 101 0.37 1.90 -5.16
CA ILE A 101 0.78 0.94 -4.13
C ILE A 101 0.64 1.54 -2.73
N LEU A 102 1.01 2.81 -2.54
CA LEU A 102 0.84 3.49 -1.24
C LEU A 102 -0.64 3.57 -0.83
N ALA A 103 -1.52 3.95 -1.76
CA ALA A 103 -2.97 3.96 -1.53
C ALA A 103 -3.52 2.54 -1.28
N ALA A 104 -3.04 1.54 -2.02
CA ALA A 104 -3.46 0.16 -1.88
C ALA A 104 -3.07 -0.41 -0.50
N ILE A 105 -1.92 0.00 0.06
CA ILE A 105 -1.51 -0.36 1.42
C ILE A 105 -2.52 0.20 2.43
N GLU A 106 -2.88 1.49 2.32
CA GLU A 106 -3.83 2.11 3.24
C GLU A 106 -5.20 1.42 3.20
N GLN A 107 -5.72 1.21 1.99
CA GLN A 107 -7.00 0.51 1.80
C GLN A 107 -6.96 -0.94 2.26
N THR A 108 -5.81 -1.61 2.11
CA THR A 108 -5.62 -2.97 2.63
C THR A 108 -5.72 -2.99 4.15
N ARG A 109 -5.12 -2.01 4.85
CA ARG A 109 -5.19 -1.91 6.31
C ARG A 109 -6.64 -1.74 6.79
N GLU A 110 -7.38 -0.81 6.20
CA GLU A 110 -8.79 -0.59 6.55
C GLU A 110 -9.66 -1.85 6.32
N LEU A 111 -9.44 -2.55 5.21
CA LEU A 111 -10.17 -3.77 4.90
C LEU A 111 -9.81 -4.91 5.86
N MET A 112 -8.53 -5.02 6.26
CA MET A 112 -8.09 -6.00 7.25
C MET A 112 -8.76 -5.74 8.62
N GLU A 113 -8.81 -4.49 9.07
CA GLU A 113 -9.51 -4.13 10.30
C GLU A 113 -11.01 -4.50 10.24
N LYS A 114 -11.69 -4.18 9.13
CA LYS A 114 -13.09 -4.58 8.91
C LYS A 114 -13.29 -6.09 8.90
N ILE A 115 -12.34 -6.84 8.34
CA ILE A 115 -12.37 -8.31 8.36
C ILE A 115 -12.23 -8.83 9.79
N ASP A 116 -11.29 -8.29 10.56
CA ASP A 116 -11.06 -8.70 11.95
C ASP A 116 -12.29 -8.40 12.83
N GLU A 117 -12.88 -7.22 12.70
CA GLU A 117 -14.14 -6.85 13.39
C GLU A 117 -15.29 -7.80 13.04
N MET A 118 -15.38 -8.19 11.78
CA MET A 118 -16.46 -9.04 11.27
C MET A 118 -16.33 -10.50 11.74
N ILE A 119 -15.09 -10.99 11.87
CA ILE A 119 -14.83 -12.33 12.42
C ILE A 119 -15.06 -12.38 13.93
N GLY A 120 -14.71 -11.31 14.65
CA GLY A 120 -14.77 -11.26 16.11
C GLY A 120 -13.67 -12.11 16.76
N GLU A 121 -13.99 -12.77 17.88
CA GLU A 121 -13.02 -13.57 18.63
C GLU A 121 -12.89 -15.01 18.11
N PHE A 122 -11.68 -15.56 18.23
CA PHE A 122 -11.43 -16.98 18.00
C PHE A 122 -11.62 -17.80 19.30
N PRO A 123 -12.25 -18.99 19.25
CA PRO A 123 -12.84 -19.63 18.08
C PRO A 123 -14.13 -18.93 17.64
N ILE A 124 -14.29 -18.82 16.32
CA ILE A 124 -15.51 -18.31 15.69
C ILE A 124 -16.68 -19.17 16.16
N LYS A 125 -17.62 -18.58 16.90
CA LYS A 125 -18.79 -19.28 17.46
C LYS A 125 -19.84 -19.59 16.40
#